data_AF-A0A916QEZ7-F1
#
_entry.id   AF-A0A916QEZ7-F1
#
_cell.length_a   1.000
_cell.length_b   1.000
_cell.length_c   1.000
_cell.angle_alpha   90.00
_cell.angle_beta   90.00
_cell.angle_gamma   90.00
#
_symmetry.space_group_name_H-M   'P 1'
#
loop_
_entity.id
_entity.type
_entity.pdbx_description
1 polymer ?
#
loop_
_entity_poly.entity_id
_entity_poly.type
_entity_poly.pdbx_seq_one_letter_code
_entity_poly.pdbx_strand_id
1 'polypeptide(L)'
;MKKTAASIILVLIFILLVGCTDKDEFKTNLQKIIVPDMSVSILEADEETQLSWLKDISRFQDETLRSKTSNLSDKDIQTVKDHLSQVYGPELVQIHVEDIYKYDEGTRTYYVPDGDWSMYSLDEWSSSEISLTSRSEQSATFLLSGIDFAGDEQKYQLDFSISNGKLLLEKRTYLR
;
A
#
# COMPACT_ATOMS: atom_id res chain seq x y z
N MET A 1 -47.21 -43.50 -16.01
CA MET A 1 -47.26 -42.01 -16.02
C MET A 1 -47.14 -41.57 -14.55
N LYS A 2 -45.99 -41.05 -14.10
CA LYS A 2 -45.64 -39.61 -13.96
C LYS A 2 -46.64 -38.89 -13.01
N LYS A 3 -46.29 -38.26 -11.87
CA LYS A 3 -45.01 -37.79 -11.29
C LYS A 3 -45.12 -37.71 -9.76
N THR A 4 -43.98 -37.93 -9.11
CA THR A 4 -43.68 -37.68 -7.70
C THR A 4 -43.33 -36.21 -7.44
N ALA A 5 -43.64 -35.77 -6.22
CA ALA A 5 -42.96 -34.78 -5.38
C ALA A 5 -42.46 -33.47 -6.01
N ALA A 6 -43.16 -32.37 -5.71
CA ALA A 6 -42.61 -31.02 -5.77
C ALA A 6 -43.17 -30.20 -4.61
N SER A 7 -42.58 -30.34 -3.43
CA SER A 7 -42.70 -29.39 -2.33
C SER A 7 -41.48 -29.60 -1.44
N ILE A 8 -40.91 -28.52 -0.94
CA ILE A 8 -39.60 -28.39 -0.28
C ILE A 8 -38.44 -28.08 -1.25
N ILE A 9 -38.56 -26.98 -1.99
CA ILE A 9 -37.40 -26.13 -2.34
C ILE A 9 -37.88 -24.68 -2.27
N LEU A 10 -38.03 -24.12 -1.07
CA LEU A 10 -38.24 -22.67 -0.92
C LEU A 10 -37.71 -22.15 0.42
N VAL A 11 -36.54 -22.59 0.88
CA VAL A 11 -35.85 -21.97 2.03
C VAL A 11 -34.32 -22.00 1.87
N LEU A 12 -33.78 -21.99 0.64
CA LEU A 12 -32.33 -22.06 0.41
C LEU A 12 -31.84 -21.20 -0.76
N ILE A 13 -32.48 -20.05 -1.01
CA ILE A 13 -32.00 -19.05 -2.01
C ILE A 13 -31.94 -17.67 -1.37
N PHE A 14 -31.36 -17.55 -0.17
CA PHE A 14 -31.09 -16.23 0.43
C PHE A 14 -29.80 -16.16 1.27
N ILE A 15 -28.92 -17.17 1.18
CA ILE A 15 -27.64 -17.16 1.93
C ILE A 15 -26.43 -17.06 0.99
N LEU A 16 -26.61 -17.13 -0.33
CA LEU A 16 -25.50 -17.10 -1.30
C LEU A 16 -25.21 -15.71 -1.92
N LEU A 17 -25.95 -14.67 -1.57
CA LEU A 17 -25.78 -13.33 -2.16
C LEU A 17 -25.09 -12.31 -1.27
N VAL A 18 -24.94 -12.59 0.03
CA VAL A 18 -24.32 -11.63 0.98
C VAL A 18 -22.80 -11.84 1.10
N GLY A 19 -22.29 -13.02 0.76
CA GLY A 19 -20.85 -13.33 0.83
C GLY A 19 -20.04 -13.00 -0.41
N CYS A 20 -20.69 -12.63 -1.52
CA CYS A 20 -20.02 -12.36 -2.81
C CYS A 20 -19.80 -10.87 -3.09
N THR A 21 -20.47 -9.95 -2.38
CA THR A 21 -20.39 -8.51 -2.65
C THR A 21 -19.16 -7.86 -2.02
N ASP A 22 -18.90 -8.09 -0.73
CA ASP A 22 -17.89 -7.33 0.01
C ASP A 22 -16.45 -7.64 -0.41
N LYS A 23 -16.20 -8.88 -0.87
CA LYS A 23 -14.88 -9.32 -1.33
C LYS A 23 -14.54 -8.76 -2.71
N ASP A 24 -15.52 -8.80 -3.61
CA ASP A 24 -15.38 -8.23 -4.95
C ASP A 24 -15.29 -6.71 -4.87
N GLU A 25 -16.00 -6.09 -3.93
CA GLU A 25 -15.91 -4.67 -3.63
C GLU A 25 -14.53 -4.25 -3.09
N PHE A 26 -13.95 -4.99 -2.14
CA PHE A 26 -12.61 -4.71 -1.63
C PHE A 26 -11.54 -4.72 -2.73
N LYS A 27 -11.50 -5.79 -3.54
CA LYS A 27 -10.55 -5.89 -4.64
C LYS A 27 -10.78 -4.79 -5.69
N THR A 28 -12.03 -4.48 -5.98
CA THR A 28 -12.38 -3.39 -6.91
C THR A 28 -11.95 -2.04 -6.36
N ASN A 29 -12.05 -1.81 -5.05
CA ASN A 29 -11.62 -0.56 -4.41
C ASN A 29 -10.10 -0.43 -4.41
N LEU A 30 -9.36 -1.50 -4.12
CA LEU A 30 -7.89 -1.51 -4.29
C LEU A 30 -7.49 -1.16 -5.73
N GLN A 31 -8.19 -1.70 -6.74
CA GLN A 31 -7.88 -1.41 -8.15
C GLN A 31 -8.14 0.04 -8.57
N LYS A 32 -8.90 0.81 -7.79
CA LYS A 32 -9.13 2.25 -8.04
C LYS A 32 -8.00 3.13 -7.51
N ILE A 33 -7.17 2.60 -6.61
CA ILE A 33 -6.03 3.33 -6.05
C ILE A 33 -5.00 3.52 -7.16
N ILE A 34 -4.59 4.77 -7.35
CA ILE A 34 -3.70 5.15 -8.43
C ILE A 34 -2.28 4.71 -8.06
N VAL A 35 -1.73 3.78 -8.82
CA VAL A 35 -0.32 3.40 -8.72
C VAL A 35 0.51 4.55 -9.31
N PRO A 36 1.47 5.11 -8.55
CA PRO A 36 2.34 6.18 -9.06
C PRO A 36 3.16 5.67 -10.25
N ASP A 37 3.53 6.58 -11.15
CA ASP A 37 4.43 6.23 -12.25
C ASP A 37 5.83 5.94 -11.71
N MET A 38 6.22 4.67 -11.76
CA MET A 38 7.52 4.20 -11.30
C MET A 38 8.59 4.22 -12.40
N SER A 39 8.37 4.91 -13.52
CA SER A 39 9.34 5.05 -14.59
C SER A 39 10.64 5.71 -14.12
N VAL A 40 11.79 5.21 -14.60
CA VAL A 40 13.11 5.82 -14.36
C VAL A 40 13.25 7.24 -14.90
N SER A 41 12.33 7.71 -15.74
CA SER A 41 12.31 9.10 -16.22
C SER A 41 12.21 10.12 -15.10
N ILE A 42 11.67 9.73 -13.93
CA ILE A 42 11.62 10.62 -12.75
C ILE A 42 13.01 11.06 -12.27
N LEU A 43 14.06 10.26 -12.55
CA LEU A 43 15.43 10.57 -12.16
C LEU A 43 16.00 11.80 -12.88
N GLU A 44 15.40 12.21 -14.01
CA GLU A 44 15.78 13.39 -14.78
C GLU A 44 14.87 14.60 -14.53
N ALA A 45 13.82 14.43 -13.72
CA ALA A 45 12.88 15.49 -13.42
C ALA A 45 13.50 16.52 -12.44
N ASP A 46 12.90 17.70 -12.37
CA ASP A 46 13.26 18.68 -11.35
C ASP A 46 12.86 18.21 -9.94
N GLU A 47 13.44 18.86 -8.94
CA GLU A 47 13.26 18.52 -7.53
C GLU A 47 11.79 18.56 -7.10
N GLU A 48 11.04 19.57 -7.56
CA GLU A 48 9.62 19.72 -7.23
C GLU A 48 8.80 18.52 -7.74
N THR A 49 9.07 18.10 -8.98
CA THR A 49 8.43 16.93 -9.58
C THR A 49 8.82 15.64 -8.86
N GLN A 50 10.09 15.47 -8.48
CA GLN A 50 10.55 14.31 -7.72
C GLN A 50 9.93 14.24 -6.32
N LEU A 51 9.81 15.38 -5.64
CA LEU A 51 9.16 15.47 -4.33
C LEU A 51 7.66 15.15 -4.44
N SER A 52 6.99 15.70 -5.46
CA SER A 52 5.57 15.40 -5.74
C SER A 52 5.36 13.91 -5.98
N TRP A 53 6.25 13.28 -6.76
CA TRP A 53 6.22 11.83 -7.00
C TRP A 53 6.41 11.00 -5.72
N LEU A 54 7.32 11.39 -4.81
CA LEU A 54 7.45 10.71 -3.52
C LEU A 54 6.18 10.86 -2.66
N LYS A 55 5.52 12.03 -2.71
CA LYS A 55 4.23 12.23 -2.02
C LYS A 55 3.15 11.33 -2.59
N ASP A 56 3.15 11.09 -3.91
CA ASP A 56 2.23 10.12 -4.54
C ASP A 56 2.53 8.68 -4.11
N ILE A 57 3.81 8.29 -3.96
CA ILE A 57 4.22 6.99 -3.37
C ILE A 57 3.67 6.83 -1.95
N SER A 58 3.78 7.86 -1.12
CA SER A 58 3.27 7.84 0.26
C SER A 58 1.74 7.78 0.28
N ARG A 59 1.05 8.56 -0.56
CA ARG A 59 -0.43 8.50 -0.69
C ARG A 59 -0.90 7.12 -1.11
N PHE A 60 -0.23 6.53 -2.11
CA PHE A 60 -0.52 5.18 -2.59
C PHE A 60 -0.45 4.14 -1.47
N GLN A 61 0.60 4.20 -0.63
CA GLN A 61 0.74 3.31 0.52
C GLN A 61 -0.43 3.46 1.49
N ASP A 62 -0.75 4.70 1.85
CA ASP A 62 -1.81 5.01 2.81
C ASP A 62 -3.18 4.56 2.33
N GLU A 63 -3.55 4.91 1.09
CA GLU A 63 -4.82 4.48 0.49
C GLU A 63 -4.90 2.95 0.42
N THR A 64 -3.79 2.29 0.09
CA THR A 64 -3.72 0.82 -0.01
C THR A 64 -3.95 0.16 1.34
N LEU A 65 -3.24 0.60 2.38
CA LEU A 65 -3.33 0.03 3.74
C LEU A 65 -4.65 0.38 4.44
N ARG A 66 -5.33 1.47 4.03
CA ARG A 66 -6.63 1.89 4.58
C ARG A 66 -7.84 1.40 3.79
N SER A 67 -7.61 0.80 2.62
CA SER A 67 -8.69 0.32 1.73
C SER A 67 -9.67 -0.64 2.42
N LYS A 68 -9.19 -1.41 3.41
CA LYS A 68 -9.99 -2.19 4.35
C LYS A 68 -9.20 -2.42 5.63
N THR A 69 -9.84 -2.20 6.78
CA THR A 69 -9.16 -2.18 8.09
C THR A 69 -9.60 -3.29 9.03
N SER A 70 -10.58 -4.13 8.68
CA SER A 70 -11.04 -5.24 9.52
C SER A 70 -11.61 -6.39 8.70
N ASN A 71 -11.70 -7.57 9.32
CA ASN A 71 -12.24 -8.78 8.70
C ASN A 71 -11.56 -9.15 7.38
N LEU A 72 -10.22 -9.01 7.32
CA LEU A 72 -9.43 -9.42 6.15
C LEU A 72 -9.02 -10.89 6.29
N SER A 73 -9.16 -11.67 5.22
CA SER A 73 -8.61 -13.03 5.15
C SER A 73 -7.14 -13.01 4.73
N ASP A 74 -6.44 -14.15 4.85
CA ASP A 74 -5.07 -14.30 4.30
C ASP A 74 -5.00 -13.93 2.80
N LYS A 75 -6.07 -14.24 2.04
CA LYS A 75 -6.16 -13.89 0.61
C LYS A 75 -6.30 -12.39 0.40
N ASP A 76 -7.00 -11.70 1.30
CA ASP A 76 -7.14 -10.24 1.21
C ASP A 76 -5.80 -9.57 1.54
N ILE A 77 -5.08 -10.07 2.56
CA ILE A 77 -3.71 -9.64 2.86
C ILE A 77 -2.78 -9.89 1.67
N GLN A 78 -2.86 -11.04 1.01
CA GLN A 78 -2.07 -11.28 -0.19
C GLN A 78 -2.42 -10.29 -1.31
N THR A 79 -3.70 -9.92 -1.46
CA THR A 79 -4.13 -8.92 -2.45
C THR A 79 -3.54 -7.54 -2.15
N VAL A 80 -3.46 -7.15 -0.86
CA VAL A 80 -2.76 -5.92 -0.43
C VAL A 80 -1.27 -5.99 -0.77
N LYS A 81 -0.61 -7.11 -0.45
CA LYS A 81 0.81 -7.31 -0.76
C LYS A 81 1.09 -7.21 -2.26
N ASP A 82 0.27 -7.87 -3.08
CA ASP A 82 0.39 -7.83 -4.54
C ASP A 82 0.23 -6.40 -5.07
N HIS A 83 -0.68 -5.62 -4.47
CA HIS A 83 -0.89 -4.22 -4.87
C HIS A 83 0.31 -3.34 -4.50
N LEU A 84 0.79 -3.43 -3.25
CA LEU A 84 1.99 -2.71 -2.77
C LEU A 84 3.25 -3.06 -3.57
N SER A 85 3.37 -4.31 -4.03
CA SER A 85 4.53 -4.81 -4.81
C SER A 85 4.72 -4.12 -6.17
N GLN A 86 3.77 -3.27 -6.60
CA GLN A 86 3.92 -2.43 -7.78
C GLN A 86 4.87 -1.24 -7.56
N VAL A 87 5.11 -0.87 -6.30
CA VAL A 87 5.94 0.27 -5.89
C VAL A 87 7.09 -0.17 -4.98
N TYR A 88 6.85 -1.18 -4.14
CA TYR A 88 7.75 -1.60 -3.08
C TYR A 88 8.41 -2.94 -3.38
N GLY A 89 9.67 -3.05 -2.97
CA GLY A 89 10.39 -4.31 -2.87
C GLY A 89 9.78 -5.24 -1.80
N PRO A 90 10.05 -6.55 -1.88
CA PRO A 90 9.37 -7.57 -1.08
C PRO A 90 9.55 -7.37 0.44
N GLU A 91 10.70 -6.86 0.88
CA GLU A 91 10.98 -6.60 2.29
C GLU A 91 10.10 -5.46 2.83
N LEU A 92 10.01 -4.33 2.12
CA LEU A 92 9.15 -3.22 2.52
C LEU A 92 7.66 -3.58 2.47
N VAL A 93 7.23 -4.37 1.47
CA VAL A 93 5.85 -4.88 1.44
C VAL A 93 5.53 -5.67 2.70
N GLN A 94 6.46 -6.52 3.16
CA GLN A 94 6.27 -7.30 4.37
C GLN A 94 6.20 -6.38 5.60
N ILE A 95 7.14 -5.46 5.75
CA ILE A 95 7.19 -4.50 6.87
C ILE A 95 5.89 -3.70 6.96
N HIS A 96 5.45 -3.08 5.85
CA HIS A 96 4.23 -2.28 5.84
C HIS A 96 2.99 -3.07 6.27
N VAL A 97 2.88 -4.32 5.83
CA VAL A 97 1.73 -5.17 6.21
C VAL A 97 1.82 -5.62 7.66
N GLU A 98 2.99 -6.03 8.15
CA GLU A 98 3.17 -6.51 9.53
C GLU A 98 3.04 -5.39 10.58
N ASP A 99 3.49 -4.18 10.25
CA ASP A 99 3.39 -3.03 11.14
C ASP A 99 1.91 -2.65 11.37
N ILE A 100 1.11 -2.67 10.30
CA ILE A 100 -0.27 -2.17 10.30
C ILE A 100 -1.30 -3.25 10.62
N TYR A 101 -1.24 -4.42 9.99
CA TYR A 101 -2.25 -5.47 10.17
C TYR A 101 -1.85 -6.43 11.29
N LYS A 102 -2.78 -6.68 12.20
CA LYS A 102 -2.67 -7.69 13.26
C LYS A 102 -3.64 -8.83 13.00
N TYR A 103 -3.18 -10.05 13.26
CA TYR A 103 -4.00 -11.25 13.15
C TYR A 103 -4.78 -11.49 14.45
N ASP A 104 -6.09 -11.65 14.34
CA ASP A 104 -6.96 -12.08 15.43
C ASP A 104 -7.25 -13.58 15.30
N GLU A 105 -6.68 -14.37 16.22
CA GLU A 105 -6.90 -15.82 16.31
C GLU A 105 -8.38 -16.20 16.55
N GLY A 106 -9.15 -15.35 17.23
CA GLY A 106 -10.55 -15.62 17.57
C GLY A 106 -11.47 -15.62 16.35
N THR A 107 -11.28 -14.65 15.45
CA THR A 107 -12.02 -14.55 14.18
C THR A 107 -11.29 -15.19 13.01
N ARG A 108 -9.99 -15.51 13.16
CA ARG A 108 -9.07 -15.95 12.10
C ARG A 108 -8.98 -14.94 10.96
N THR A 109 -9.04 -13.66 11.29
CA THR A 109 -8.97 -12.55 10.33
C THR A 109 -7.95 -11.51 10.77
N TYR A 110 -7.54 -10.64 9.85
CA TYR A 110 -6.70 -9.50 10.15
C TYR A 110 -7.54 -8.24 10.35
N TYR A 111 -7.00 -7.35 11.17
CA TYR A 111 -7.54 -6.02 11.42
C TYR A 111 -6.40 -5.03 11.63
N VAL A 112 -6.69 -3.75 11.51
CA VAL A 112 -5.80 -2.67 11.88
C VAL A 112 -6.26 -2.16 13.25
N PRO A 113 -5.41 -2.21 14.29
CA PRO A 113 -5.75 -1.66 15.61
C PRO A 113 -6.12 -0.18 15.52
N ASP A 114 -7.04 0.26 16.38
CA ASP A 114 -7.34 1.68 16.53
C ASP A 114 -6.07 2.40 17.02
N GLY A 115 -5.54 3.29 16.19
CA GLY A 115 -4.28 3.96 16.42
C GLY A 115 -4.13 5.16 15.51
N ASP A 116 -3.29 6.10 15.93
CA ASP A 116 -3.03 7.30 15.16
C ASP A 116 -2.25 6.93 13.91
N TRP A 117 -2.91 7.05 12.76
CA TRP A 117 -2.31 6.81 11.46
C TRP A 117 -1.37 7.95 11.03
N SER A 118 -0.99 8.81 11.98
CA SER A 118 -0.23 10.05 11.80
C SER A 118 1.19 9.84 11.30
N MET A 119 1.71 8.61 11.26
CA MET A 119 3.05 8.31 10.75
C MET A 119 3.29 8.63 9.26
N TYR A 120 2.27 9.10 8.52
CA TYR A 120 2.31 9.27 7.07
C TYR A 120 1.67 10.58 6.57
N SER A 121 1.56 11.62 7.41
CA SER A 121 0.92 12.86 6.98
C SER A 121 1.78 13.58 5.93
N LEU A 122 1.25 13.73 4.72
CA LEU A 122 1.88 14.50 3.63
C LEU A 122 2.07 15.99 3.99
N ASP A 123 1.33 16.49 4.98
CA ASP A 123 1.44 17.88 5.46
C ASP A 123 2.81 18.17 6.09
N GLU A 124 3.44 17.13 6.66
CA GLU A 124 4.79 17.18 7.28
C GLU A 124 5.91 17.32 6.24
N TRP A 125 5.58 17.17 4.95
CA TRP A 125 6.52 17.24 3.83
C TRP A 125 6.52 18.60 3.13
N SER A 126 5.90 19.62 3.75
CA SER A 126 5.73 20.95 3.15
C SER A 126 7.05 21.73 3.05
N SER A 127 8.00 21.47 3.95
CA SER A 127 9.35 22.05 3.98
C SER A 127 10.44 21.14 3.40
N SER A 128 10.07 19.98 2.83
CA SER A 128 11.05 18.97 2.48
C SER A 128 11.82 19.29 1.20
N GLU A 129 13.11 18.96 1.23
CA GLU A 129 14.03 19.01 0.09
C GLU A 129 14.36 17.57 -0.32
N ILE A 130 14.52 17.33 -1.62
CA ILE A 130 14.88 16.01 -2.15
C ILE A 130 16.11 16.12 -3.04
N SER A 131 17.04 15.18 -2.89
CA SER A 131 18.22 15.11 -3.74
C SER A 131 18.51 13.68 -4.18
N LEU A 132 18.84 13.51 -5.47
CA LEU A 132 19.40 12.26 -5.99
C LEU A 132 20.88 12.20 -5.60
N THR A 133 21.22 11.32 -4.66
CA THR A 133 22.59 11.24 -4.09
C THR A 133 23.46 10.16 -4.75
N SER A 134 22.83 9.15 -5.36
CA SER A 134 23.52 8.09 -6.08
C SER A 134 22.63 7.55 -7.19
N ARG A 135 23.26 7.17 -8.32
CA ARG A 135 22.60 6.51 -9.44
C ARG A 135 23.56 5.55 -10.14
N SER A 136 23.04 4.38 -10.47
CA SER A 136 23.66 3.39 -11.34
C SER A 136 22.64 2.88 -12.37
N GLU A 137 23.04 1.92 -13.21
CA GLU A 137 22.10 1.24 -14.10
C GLU A 137 21.05 0.38 -13.34
N GLN A 138 21.36 -0.01 -12.10
CA GLN A 138 20.58 -0.97 -11.32
C GLN A 138 19.95 -0.37 -10.07
N SER A 139 20.29 0.87 -9.71
CA SER A 139 19.84 1.49 -8.47
C SER A 139 19.84 3.00 -8.52
N ALA A 140 19.03 3.61 -7.66
CA ALA A 140 19.03 5.04 -7.38
C ALA A 140 18.82 5.25 -5.88
N THR A 141 19.46 6.27 -5.32
CA THR A 141 19.27 6.65 -3.91
C THR A 141 18.87 8.11 -3.83
N PHE A 142 17.72 8.37 -3.21
CA PHE A 142 17.27 9.71 -2.86
C PHE A 142 17.52 9.99 -1.39
N LEU A 143 17.91 11.22 -1.08
CA LEU A 143 17.90 11.76 0.26
C LEU A 143 16.77 12.77 0.35
N LEU A 144 15.87 12.55 1.29
CA LEU A 144 14.77 13.43 1.65
C LEU A 144 15.08 14.06 3.00
N SER A 145 15.06 15.38 3.09
CA SER A 145 15.39 16.12 4.31
C SER A 145 14.33 17.16 4.62
N GLY A 146 14.23 17.57 5.88
CA GLY A 146 13.32 18.65 6.29
C GLY A 146 11.86 18.21 6.37
N ILE A 147 11.60 16.92 6.64
CA ILE A 147 10.27 16.47 7.07
C ILE A 147 10.12 16.87 8.53
N ASP A 148 9.19 17.78 8.83
CA ASP A 148 8.95 18.24 10.20
C ASP A 148 7.97 17.29 10.89
N PHE A 149 8.50 16.41 11.74
CA PHE A 149 7.68 15.55 12.58
C PHE A 149 7.70 16.07 14.02
N ALA A 150 6.59 16.65 14.46
CA ALA A 150 6.41 17.18 15.82
C ALA A 150 7.49 18.18 16.28
N GLY A 151 8.08 18.96 15.36
CA GLY A 151 9.12 19.95 15.64
C GLY A 151 10.55 19.43 15.50
N ASP A 152 10.74 18.16 15.12
CA ASP A 152 12.04 17.57 14.82
C ASP A 152 12.16 17.33 13.31
N GLU A 153 13.11 18.03 12.67
CA GLU A 153 13.43 17.83 11.26
C GLU A 153 14.10 16.47 11.01
N GLN A 154 13.47 15.66 10.18
CA GLN A 154 13.90 14.31 9.87
C GLN A 154 14.60 14.20 8.51
N LYS A 155 15.48 13.21 8.40
CA LYS A 155 16.16 12.83 7.17
C LYS A 155 15.95 11.36 6.86
N TYR A 156 15.61 11.07 5.61
CA TYR A 156 15.36 9.73 5.11
C TYR A 156 16.21 9.46 3.87
N GLN A 157 16.89 8.32 3.86
CA GLN A 157 17.44 7.75 2.64
C GLN A 157 16.43 6.76 2.05
N LEU A 158 16.17 6.91 0.76
CA LEU A 158 15.26 6.08 -0.01
C LEU A 158 16.06 5.36 -1.09
N ASP A 159 16.23 4.05 -0.95
CA ASP A 159 16.99 3.24 -1.88
C ASP A 159 16.04 2.51 -2.83
N PHE A 160 16.27 2.68 -4.13
CA PHE A 160 15.50 2.07 -5.20
C PHE A 160 16.34 1.09 -6.00
N SER A 161 15.73 -0.03 -6.40
CA SER A 161 16.25 -0.87 -7.48
C SER A 161 15.67 -0.40 -8.83
N ILE A 162 16.42 -0.62 -9.91
CA ILE A 162 16.01 -0.31 -11.28
C ILE A 162 15.93 -1.62 -12.07
N SER A 163 14.77 -1.90 -12.65
CA SER A 163 14.55 -3.05 -13.52
C SER A 163 13.56 -2.72 -14.63
N ASN A 164 13.94 -3.03 -15.87
CA ASN A 164 13.09 -2.81 -17.06
C ASN A 164 12.54 -1.37 -17.17
N GLY A 165 13.38 -0.37 -16.84
CA GLY A 165 12.99 1.04 -16.89
C GLY A 165 12.03 1.47 -15.77
N LYS A 166 11.86 0.65 -14.73
CA LYS A 166 11.06 0.95 -13.55
C LYS A 166 11.88 0.95 -12.28
N LEU A 167 11.47 1.76 -11.32
CA LEU A 167 11.96 1.84 -9.96
C LEU A 167 11.11 0.96 -9.04
N LEU A 168 11.73 0.32 -8.06
CA LEU A 168 11.06 -0.26 -6.89
C LEU A 168 11.74 0.27 -5.64
N LEU A 169 10.97 0.78 -4.68
CA LEU A 169 11.53 1.23 -3.41
C LEU A 169 11.87 0.00 -2.57
N GLU A 170 13.15 -0.22 -2.32
CA GLU A 170 13.67 -1.38 -1.60
C GLU A 170 13.86 -1.09 -0.12
N LYS A 171 14.19 0.16 0.23
CA LYS A 171 14.53 0.52 1.60
C LYS A 171 14.23 1.97 1.92
N ARG A 172 13.75 2.19 3.15
CA ARG A 172 13.71 3.51 3.80
C ARG A 172 14.60 3.46 5.03
N THR A 173 15.60 4.33 5.09
CA THR A 173 16.51 4.42 6.24
C THR A 173 16.37 5.78 6.89
N TYR A 174 15.99 5.79 8.15
CA TYR A 174 15.99 7.00 8.97
C TYR A 174 17.43 7.37 9.35
N LEU A 175 17.83 8.61 9.07
CA LEU A 175 19.15 9.15 9.35
C LEU A 175 19.05 10.11 10.53
N ARG A 176 19.80 9.81 11.59
CA ARG A 176 19.98 10.67 12.78
C ARG A 176 21.12 11.65 12.59
#